data_AF-A0A1H0HRA5-F1
#
_entry.id   AF-A0A1H0HRA5-F1
#
_cell.length_a   1.000
_cell.length_b   1.000
_cell.length_c   1.000
_cell.angle_alpha   90.00
_cell.angle_beta   90.00
_cell.angle_gamma   90.00
#
_symmetry.space_group_name_H-M   'P 1'
#
loop_
_entity.id
_entity.type
_entity.pdbx_description
1 polymer ?
#
loop_
_entity_poly.entity_id
_entity_poly.type
_entity_poly.pdbx_seq_one_letter_code
_entity_poly.pdbx_strand_id
1 'polypeptide(L)'
;MKYLKHVFLLALSFLIYHPSQAQGVYGSISNLSVDATSLTPSGKIKLSTTGITNVKYKVTIVRSIDPNNQAPNPTDFNWYPVNIGMGLGMYDKGYVWFEGSATITNADFKAYESSLTKEFTAKIDNSKLISGQKIVLVYEPHPPGVPSSNWSKTAYLSVNYDFEYPVTYYTNDAKSRYFTKNNCPPGSEPSTGYTYTVLALTYSSTISQADANQKAENDILLNGQNQANLHGTCADFGHIKPLSGSMDINWYDYITDVKWNTTSFQGNNVKIEFYSSDQQSLIREVVPSTPNTGLLKQTLVALKWTNESTNFKSEGRLKITSIDTGVSYFSEIFYLRQD
;
A
#
# COMPACT_ATOMS: atom_id res chain seq x y z
N MET A 1 84.74 2.27 33.08
CA MET A 1 84.41 2.39 34.53
C MET A 1 84.02 3.83 34.83
N LYS A 2 82.82 4.02 35.40
CA LYS A 2 82.30 5.17 36.18
C LYS A 2 80.88 5.52 35.73
N TYR A 3 79.96 4.77 36.34
CA TYR A 3 78.58 5.17 36.60
C TYR A 3 78.55 6.55 37.26
N LEU A 4 77.68 7.47 36.81
CA LEU A 4 76.93 8.32 37.75
C LEU A 4 75.82 9.14 37.08
N LYS A 5 74.63 9.03 37.68
CA LYS A 5 73.51 9.99 37.69
C LYS A 5 72.91 10.32 36.33
N HIS A 6 71.75 9.74 36.02
CA HIS A 6 70.54 10.52 35.71
C HIS A 6 69.38 9.91 36.51
N VAL A 7 68.94 10.67 37.51
CA VAL A 7 67.84 10.34 38.41
C VAL A 7 66.54 10.48 37.63
N PHE A 8 65.73 9.42 37.64
CA PHE A 8 64.35 9.44 37.15
C PHE A 8 63.54 10.36 38.07
N LEU A 9 63.27 11.59 37.63
CA LEU A 9 62.32 12.48 38.31
C LEU A 9 60.91 12.03 37.91
N LEU A 10 60.43 10.98 38.59
CA LEU A 10 59.02 10.60 38.55
C LEU A 10 58.27 11.64 39.38
N ALA A 11 57.81 12.70 38.73
CA ALA A 11 56.88 13.65 39.32
C ALA A 11 55.58 12.90 39.61
N LEU A 12 55.51 12.35 40.82
CA LEU A 12 54.29 11.84 41.41
C LEU A 12 53.40 13.06 41.68
N SER A 13 52.69 13.52 40.65
CA SER A 13 51.55 14.39 40.86
C SER A 13 50.53 13.57 41.63
N PHE A 14 50.58 13.69 42.96
CA PHE A 14 49.37 13.59 43.76
C PHE A 14 48.42 14.68 43.23
N LEU A 15 47.68 14.34 42.18
CA LEU A 15 46.31 14.80 42.07
C LEU A 15 45.65 14.25 43.31
N ILE A 16 45.68 15.05 44.38
CA ILE A 16 44.70 14.95 45.43
C ILE A 16 43.39 15.18 44.70
N TYR A 17 42.77 14.07 44.29
CA TYR A 17 41.35 14.02 44.03
C TYR A 17 40.70 14.43 45.35
N HIS A 18 40.57 15.74 45.52
CA HIS A 18 39.54 16.26 46.38
C HIS A 18 38.27 15.80 45.68
N PRO A 19 37.46 14.87 46.23
CA PRO A 19 36.05 14.94 45.91
C PRO A 19 35.68 16.38 46.22
N SER A 20 35.46 17.19 45.18
CA SER A 20 34.91 18.52 45.34
C SER A 20 33.73 18.32 46.26
N GLN A 21 33.81 18.96 47.42
CA GLN A 21 32.87 18.79 48.50
C GLN A 21 31.48 18.66 47.94
N ALA A 22 30.76 17.63 48.39
CA ALA A 22 29.33 17.49 48.14
C ALA A 22 28.68 18.86 48.42
N GLN A 23 28.49 19.66 47.36
CA GLN A 23 27.75 20.89 47.45
C GLN A 23 26.35 20.44 47.83
N GLY A 24 25.91 20.83 49.03
CA GLY A 24 24.61 20.47 49.58
C GLY A 24 23.55 20.62 48.50
N VAL A 25 22.76 19.56 48.31
CA VAL A 25 21.78 19.47 47.24
C VAL A 25 20.74 20.58 47.44
N TYR A 26 20.86 21.66 46.66
CA TYR A 26 19.97 22.82 46.67
C TYR A 26 18.50 22.46 46.39
N GLY A 27 18.31 21.34 45.68
CA GLY A 27 17.07 20.62 45.44
C GLY A 27 17.35 19.52 44.44
N SER A 28 16.62 18.40 44.47
CA SER A 28 16.77 17.32 43.50
C SER A 28 15.43 16.95 42.88
N ILE A 29 15.50 16.47 41.64
CA ILE A 29 14.35 15.85 40.98
C ILE A 29 14.27 14.42 41.53
N SER A 30 13.16 14.09 42.17
CA SER A 30 12.90 12.74 42.69
C SER A 30 12.03 11.91 41.76
N ASN A 31 11.22 12.58 40.92
CA ASN A 31 10.34 11.90 39.99
C ASN A 31 10.04 12.72 38.73
N LEU A 32 9.84 12.02 37.62
CA LEU A 32 9.32 12.52 36.37
C LEU A 32 8.27 11.51 35.88
N SER A 33 7.09 11.98 35.51
CA SER A 33 6.12 11.17 34.80
C SER A 33 5.45 11.97 33.68
N VAL A 34 5.45 11.42 32.48
CA VAL A 34 4.62 11.93 31.37
C VAL A 34 3.19 11.43 31.58
N ASP A 35 2.21 12.30 31.33
CA ASP A 35 0.79 11.96 31.42
C ASP A 35 0.46 10.82 30.46
N ALA A 36 -0.30 9.83 30.93
CA ALA A 36 -0.64 8.64 30.15
C ALA A 36 -1.35 8.98 28.83
N THR A 37 -2.07 10.10 28.75
CA THR A 37 -2.73 10.56 27.52
C THR A 37 -1.74 11.00 26.43
N SER A 38 -0.50 11.33 26.82
CA SER A 38 0.60 11.69 25.91
C SER A 38 1.44 10.48 25.49
N LEU A 39 1.11 9.27 25.97
CA LEU A 39 1.86 8.05 25.72
C LEU A 39 1.08 7.06 24.83
N THR A 40 1.81 6.25 24.06
CA THR A 40 1.30 5.04 23.43
C THR A 40 1.09 3.94 24.49
N PRO A 41 0.35 2.85 24.17
CA PRO A 41 0.24 1.70 25.06
C PRO A 41 1.60 1.06 25.42
N SER A 42 2.62 1.25 24.57
CA SER A 42 3.99 0.79 24.81
C SER A 42 4.85 1.77 25.62
N GLY A 43 4.27 2.87 26.11
CA GLY A 43 4.93 3.86 26.95
C GLY A 43 5.82 4.88 26.20
N LYS A 44 5.70 4.98 24.88
CA LYS A 44 6.42 5.97 24.07
C LYS A 44 5.62 7.26 23.98
N ILE A 45 6.27 8.41 23.84
CA ILE A 45 5.57 9.68 23.55
C ILE A 45 4.89 9.56 22.19
N LYS A 46 3.57 9.75 22.19
CA LYS A 46 2.72 9.73 20.99
C LYS A 46 2.80 11.07 20.28
N LEU A 47 3.51 11.12 19.15
CA LEU A 47 3.63 12.36 18.39
C LEU A 47 2.34 12.69 17.63
N SER A 48 2.06 13.98 17.49
CA SER A 48 0.93 14.51 16.72
C SER A 48 1.19 14.45 15.21
N THR A 49 0.14 14.33 14.41
CA THR A 49 0.18 14.42 12.94
C THR A 49 0.39 15.85 12.43
N THR A 50 0.14 16.86 13.27
CA THR A 50 0.25 18.28 12.90
C THR A 50 1.68 18.83 12.93
N GLY A 51 2.67 18.01 13.29
CA GLY A 51 4.07 18.41 13.43
C GLY A 51 4.44 19.01 14.80
N ILE A 52 3.46 19.49 15.59
CA ILE A 52 3.68 19.94 16.97
C ILE A 52 2.93 19.02 17.94
N THR A 53 3.64 18.50 18.94
CA THR A 53 3.11 17.62 19.98
C THR A 53 3.11 18.30 21.33
N ASN A 54 1.94 18.43 21.98
CA ASN A 54 1.85 18.87 23.36
C ASN A 54 1.99 17.66 24.30
N VAL A 55 3.01 17.66 25.15
CA VAL A 55 3.27 16.59 26.13
C VAL A 55 3.08 17.15 27.53
N LYS A 56 2.08 16.63 28.24
CA LYS A 56 1.90 16.92 29.66
C LYS A 56 2.81 16.05 30.50
N TYR A 57 3.48 16.63 31.48
CA TYR A 57 4.36 15.88 32.38
C TYR A 57 4.35 16.49 33.78
N LYS A 58 4.57 15.64 34.78
CA LYS A 58 4.70 16.00 36.18
C LYS A 58 6.14 15.80 36.62
N VAL A 59 6.65 16.77 37.38
CA VAL A 59 7.97 16.68 38.01
C VAL A 59 7.77 16.83 39.51
N THR A 60 8.39 15.94 40.28
CA THR A 60 8.51 16.07 41.73
C THR A 60 9.91 16.52 42.08
N ILE A 61 10.00 17.62 42.81
CA ILE A 61 11.24 18.21 43.29
C ILE A 61 11.22 18.12 44.80
N VAL A 62 12.34 17.71 45.39
CA VAL A 62 12.55 17.67 46.83
C VAL A 62 13.66 18.65 47.21
N ARG A 63 13.49 19.32 48.34
CA ARG A 63 14.51 20.21 48.92
C ARG A 63 15.10 19.59 50.18
N SER A 64 16.39 19.80 50.38
CA SER A 64 17.12 19.30 51.54
C SER A 64 17.18 20.35 52.65
N ILE A 65 17.26 19.89 53.90
CA ILE A 65 17.48 20.76 55.07
C ILE A 65 18.94 21.23 55.02
N ASP A 66 19.15 22.53 55.18
CA ASP A 66 20.43 23.17 55.46
C ASP A 66 20.68 23.15 56.98
N PRO A 67 21.61 22.31 57.48
CA PRO A 67 21.88 22.22 58.91
C PRO A 67 22.66 23.43 59.46
N ASN A 68 23.22 24.28 58.59
CA ASN A 68 24.15 25.34 58.95
C ASN A 68 23.53 26.74 58.89
N ASN A 69 22.43 26.91 58.15
CA ASN A 69 21.65 28.12 58.22
C ASN A 69 20.85 28.12 59.53
N GLN A 70 20.82 29.24 60.27
CA GLN A 70 19.95 29.40 61.43
C GLN A 70 18.76 30.22 61.00
N ALA A 71 17.59 29.61 61.00
CA ALA A 71 16.35 30.25 60.60
C ALA A 71 16.10 31.40 61.57
N PRO A 72 15.74 32.59 61.06
CA PRO A 72 15.47 33.74 61.90
C PRO A 72 14.27 33.51 62.86
N ASN A 73 13.43 32.50 62.58
CA ASN A 73 12.34 32.06 63.44
C ASN A 73 12.38 30.54 63.70
N PRO A 74 12.03 30.05 64.91
CA PRO A 74 11.97 28.62 65.24
C PRO A 74 10.96 27.80 64.41
N THR A 75 10.03 28.48 63.74
CA THR A 75 9.05 27.90 62.82
C THR A 75 9.54 27.91 61.36
N ASP A 76 10.62 28.61 61.05
CA ASP A 76 11.18 28.57 59.69
C ASP A 76 12.14 27.38 59.61
N PHE A 77 11.86 26.45 58.70
CA PHE A 77 12.81 25.37 58.43
C PHE A 77 13.93 25.92 57.53
N ASN A 78 15.18 25.65 57.93
CA ASN A 78 16.35 25.95 57.13
C ASN A 78 16.41 25.02 55.93
N TRP A 79 15.77 25.40 54.84
CA TRP A 79 15.88 24.67 53.58
C TRP A 79 17.02 25.27 52.77
N TYR A 80 17.76 24.42 52.04
CA TYR A 80 18.58 24.95 50.96
C TYR A 80 17.69 25.64 49.92
N PRO A 81 18.15 26.76 49.34
CA PRO A 81 17.37 27.46 48.35
C PRO A 81 17.28 26.65 47.04
N VAL A 82 16.07 26.47 46.53
CA VAL A 82 15.80 25.90 45.20
C VAL A 82 15.73 27.02 44.17
N ASN A 83 16.53 26.90 43.11
CA ASN A 83 16.38 27.67 41.88
C ASN A 83 16.86 26.80 40.71
N ILE A 84 15.93 26.23 39.94
CA ILE A 84 16.22 25.25 38.89
C ILE A 84 15.36 25.54 37.67
N GLY A 85 15.99 25.82 36.53
CA GLY A 85 15.33 25.80 35.23
C GLY A 85 15.11 24.36 34.75
N MET A 86 13.96 24.04 34.16
CA MET A 86 13.67 22.70 33.68
C MET A 86 12.68 22.67 32.53
N GLY A 87 12.78 21.64 31.70
CA GLY A 87 11.85 21.38 30.60
C GLY A 87 12.11 19.99 30.03
N LEU A 88 11.13 19.44 29.30
CA LEU A 88 11.46 18.31 28.42
C LEU A 88 12.42 18.78 27.32
N GLY A 89 13.31 17.90 26.92
CA GLY A 89 14.34 18.20 25.95
C GLY A 89 15.00 16.96 25.38
N MET A 90 16.03 17.18 24.58
CA MET A 90 16.85 16.12 24.01
C MET A 90 18.31 16.58 23.86
N TYR A 91 19.18 15.67 23.43
CA TYR A 91 20.60 15.96 23.27
C TYR A 91 20.94 16.31 21.81
N ASP A 92 21.19 17.58 21.52
CA ASP A 92 21.69 18.02 20.23
C ASP A 92 22.95 18.87 20.44
N LYS A 93 24.12 18.20 20.39
CA LYS A 93 25.43 18.79 20.72
C LYS A 93 25.44 19.50 22.10
N GLY A 94 24.59 19.02 23.01
CA GLY A 94 24.24 19.66 24.27
C GLY A 94 22.75 19.46 24.56
N TYR A 95 22.33 19.57 25.82
CA TYR A 95 20.92 19.44 26.15
C TYR A 95 20.16 20.72 25.81
N VAL A 96 19.11 20.58 25.00
CA VAL A 96 18.24 21.68 24.58
C VAL A 96 16.83 21.45 25.09
N TRP A 97 16.17 22.53 25.54
CA TRP A 97 14.76 22.49 25.93
C TRP A 97 13.84 22.59 24.72
N PHE A 98 12.72 21.90 24.80
CA PHE A 98 11.56 22.22 24.00
C PHE A 98 10.85 23.45 24.59
N GLU A 99 9.92 24.04 23.82
CA GLU A 99 9.09 25.13 24.34
C GLU A 99 8.25 24.62 25.53
N GLY A 100 8.06 25.46 26.55
CA GLY A 100 7.35 25.09 27.78
C GLY A 100 8.26 24.78 28.98
N SER A 101 9.56 25.11 28.90
CA SER A 101 10.44 25.11 30.07
C SER A 101 9.97 26.11 31.13
N ALA A 102 10.20 25.80 32.41
CA ALA A 102 9.86 26.63 33.55
C ALA A 102 11.03 26.71 34.54
N THR A 103 11.05 27.73 35.39
CA THR A 103 11.97 27.83 36.53
C THR A 103 11.20 27.59 37.81
N ILE A 104 11.73 26.72 38.66
CA ILE A 104 11.20 26.48 40.01
C ILE A 104 12.11 27.12 41.03
N THR A 105 11.49 27.89 41.92
CA THR A 105 12.13 28.67 42.97
C THR A 105 11.59 28.28 44.34
N ASN A 106 12.19 28.79 45.41
CA ASN A 106 11.65 28.64 46.76
C ASN A 106 10.21 29.14 46.92
N ALA A 107 9.81 30.16 46.16
CA ALA A 107 8.46 30.73 46.23
C ALA A 107 7.38 29.75 45.74
N ASP A 108 7.75 28.72 44.97
CA ASP A 108 6.84 27.70 44.49
C ASP A 108 6.49 26.64 45.54
N PHE A 109 7.31 26.53 46.60
CA PHE A 109 7.06 25.62 47.72
C PHE A 109 6.19 26.33 48.75
N LYS A 110 5.21 25.62 49.30
CA LYS A 110 4.50 26.14 50.47
C LYS A 110 5.42 26.12 51.69
N ALA A 111 5.03 26.89 52.70
CA ALA A 111 5.65 26.81 54.01
C ALA A 111 5.65 25.35 54.49
N TYR A 112 6.76 24.90 55.05
CA TYR A 112 6.94 23.55 55.63
C TYR A 112 6.93 22.35 54.66
N GLU A 113 6.62 22.52 53.37
CA GLU A 113 6.61 21.41 52.42
C GLU A 113 8.05 21.09 51.93
N SER A 114 8.54 19.88 52.11
CA SER A 114 9.87 19.46 51.61
C SER A 114 9.86 18.96 50.17
N SER A 115 8.67 18.80 49.58
CA SER A 115 8.47 18.31 48.22
C SER A 115 7.41 19.11 47.49
N LEU A 116 7.63 19.38 46.21
CA LEU A 116 6.68 20.03 45.31
C LEU A 116 6.48 19.13 44.09
N THR A 117 5.23 18.88 43.72
CA THR A 117 4.89 18.28 42.43
C THR A 117 4.13 19.28 41.58
N LYS A 118 4.61 19.55 40.37
CA LYS A 118 3.93 20.42 39.39
C LYS A 118 3.74 19.71 38.07
N GLU A 119 2.64 20.04 37.40
CA GLU A 119 2.34 19.65 36.04
C GLU A 119 2.74 20.77 35.08
N PHE A 120 3.36 20.40 33.96
CA PHE A 120 3.80 21.27 32.89
C PHE A 120 3.34 20.73 31.55
N THR A 121 3.42 21.55 30.51
CA THR A 121 3.18 21.14 29.12
C THR A 121 4.38 21.57 28.28
N ALA A 122 5.05 20.60 27.67
CA ALA A 122 6.08 20.85 26.66
C ALA A 122 5.45 20.84 25.26
N LYS A 123 5.86 21.77 24.41
CA LYS A 123 5.54 21.80 22.98
C LYS A 123 6.74 21.29 22.20
N ILE A 124 6.62 20.08 21.70
CA ILE A 124 7.65 19.40 20.93
C ILE A 124 7.40 19.66 19.45
N ASP A 125 8.35 20.31 18.79
CA ASP A 125 8.39 20.38 17.34
C ASP A 125 8.99 19.09 16.79
N ASN A 126 8.15 18.27 16.15
CA ASN A 126 8.52 16.95 15.67
C ASN A 126 9.66 17.02 14.64
N SER A 127 9.82 18.14 13.93
CA SER A 127 10.90 18.31 12.94
C SER A 127 12.29 18.44 13.57
N LYS A 128 12.35 18.77 14.87
CA LYS A 128 13.59 18.89 15.65
C LYS A 128 13.99 17.57 16.30
N LEU A 129 13.17 16.52 16.17
CA LEU A 129 13.45 15.21 16.75
C LEU A 129 14.47 14.45 15.92
N ILE A 130 15.55 14.00 16.58
CA ILE A 130 16.60 13.18 16.00
C ILE A 130 16.24 11.70 16.22
N SER A 131 16.16 10.94 15.14
CA SER A 131 15.83 9.50 15.19
C SER A 131 16.78 8.73 16.12
N GLY A 132 16.22 7.86 16.95
CA GLY A 132 16.97 7.04 17.92
C GLY A 132 17.33 7.74 19.22
N GLN A 133 17.09 9.06 19.35
CA GLN A 133 17.27 9.75 20.62
C GLN A 133 16.08 9.61 21.56
N LYS A 134 16.32 9.84 22.84
CA LYS A 134 15.29 9.87 23.89
C LYS A 134 14.90 11.30 24.22
N ILE A 135 13.63 11.50 24.55
CA ILE A 135 13.15 12.69 25.23
C ILE A 135 13.37 12.50 26.74
N VAL A 136 14.00 13.48 27.37
CA VAL A 136 14.36 13.46 28.79
C VAL A 136 13.89 14.74 29.46
N LEU A 137 13.76 14.73 30.79
CA LEU A 137 13.73 15.98 31.53
C LEU A 137 15.15 16.55 31.57
N VAL A 138 15.31 17.75 31.02
CA VAL A 138 16.54 18.53 31.08
C VAL A 138 16.36 19.60 32.14
N TYR A 139 17.34 19.72 33.04
CA TYR A 139 17.34 20.74 34.08
C TYR A 139 18.67 21.50 34.13
N GLU A 140 18.60 22.72 34.63
CA GLU A 140 19.69 23.67 34.76
C GLU A 140 19.67 24.22 36.19
N PRO A 141 20.58 23.76 37.07
CA PRO A 141 20.64 24.28 38.43
C PRO A 141 21.16 25.72 38.41
N HIS A 142 20.59 26.59 39.25
CA HIS A 142 21.04 27.96 39.47
C HIS A 142 21.50 28.16 40.92
N PRO A 143 22.66 27.60 41.33
CA PRO A 143 23.11 27.70 42.71
C PRO A 143 23.39 29.15 43.12
N PRO A 144 23.06 29.54 44.37
CA PRO A 144 23.43 30.85 44.90
C PRO A 144 24.95 31.05 44.88
N GLY A 145 25.40 32.25 44.51
CA GLY A 145 26.82 32.60 44.49
C GLY A 145 27.63 31.99 43.33
N VAL A 146 27.01 31.20 42.45
CA VAL A 146 27.64 30.68 41.22
C VAL A 146 27.28 31.60 40.04
N PRO A 147 28.26 32.18 39.33
CA PRO A 147 28.00 33.00 38.14
C PRO A 147 27.21 32.24 37.07
N SER A 148 26.31 32.92 36.37
CA SER A 148 25.45 32.31 35.34
C SER A 148 26.22 31.69 34.18
N SER A 149 27.48 32.10 33.95
CA SER A 149 28.38 31.46 32.97
C SER A 149 28.70 30.00 33.27
N ASN A 150 28.52 29.57 34.51
CA ASN A 150 28.80 28.20 34.96
C ASN A 150 27.52 27.35 35.07
N TRP A 151 26.35 27.93 34.80
CA TRP A 151 25.11 27.17 34.75
C TRP A 151 25.11 26.32 33.48
N SER A 152 24.73 25.06 33.61
CA SER A 152 24.71 24.13 32.49
C SER A 152 23.51 23.20 32.56
N LYS A 153 22.97 22.89 31.39
CA LYS A 153 21.87 21.94 31.23
C LYS A 153 22.39 20.52 31.31
N THR A 154 21.67 19.69 32.07
CA THR A 154 21.93 18.26 32.21
C THR A 154 20.60 17.49 32.18
N ALA A 155 20.66 16.18 31.97
CA ALA A 155 19.47 15.33 31.90
C ALA A 155 19.23 14.55 33.20
N TYR A 156 17.96 14.42 33.56
CA TYR A 156 17.50 13.43 34.51
C TYR A 156 17.27 12.09 33.78
N LEU A 157 18.29 11.23 33.76
CA LEU A 157 18.32 10.03 32.91
C LEU A 157 17.51 8.85 33.45
N SER A 158 17.16 8.86 34.74
CA SER A 158 16.41 7.78 35.40
C SER A 158 15.06 7.50 34.75
N VAL A 159 14.48 8.50 34.08
CA VAL A 159 13.25 8.36 33.29
C VAL A 159 13.47 9.06 31.96
N ASN A 160 13.37 8.30 30.87
CA ASN A 160 13.53 8.77 29.50
C ASN A 160 12.50 8.09 28.60
N TYR A 161 12.12 8.76 27.52
CA TYR A 161 11.03 8.32 26.66
C TYR A 161 11.51 8.20 25.22
N ASP A 162 11.24 7.04 24.61
CA ASP A 162 11.14 6.93 23.16
C ASP A 162 9.95 7.74 22.64
N PHE A 163 9.94 8.02 21.35
CA PHE A 163 8.81 8.62 20.67
C PHE A 163 8.41 7.79 19.44
N GLU A 164 7.15 7.89 19.06
CA GLU A 164 6.59 7.21 17.90
C GLU A 164 5.86 8.22 17.02
N TYR A 165 6.26 8.27 15.74
CA TYR A 165 5.57 9.06 14.74
C TYR A 165 4.19 8.45 14.49
N PRO A 166 3.14 9.28 14.34
CA PRO A 166 1.83 8.78 14.03
C PRO A 166 1.84 8.09 12.66
N VAL A 167 1.52 6.81 12.66
CA VAL A 167 1.31 6.07 11.40
C VAL A 167 -0.03 6.54 10.83
N THR A 168 0.01 7.23 9.70
CA THR A 168 -1.21 7.54 8.95
C THR A 168 -1.56 6.35 8.09
N TYR A 169 -2.72 5.75 8.33
CA TYR A 169 -3.26 4.71 7.47
C TYR A 169 -4.16 5.35 6.42
N TYR A 170 -3.82 5.12 5.16
CA TYR A 170 -4.65 5.42 4.00
C TYR A 170 -5.42 4.16 3.61
N THR A 171 -6.65 4.32 3.14
CA THR A 171 -7.54 3.22 2.75
C THR A 171 -8.01 3.42 1.32
N ASN A 172 -8.08 2.36 0.52
CA ASN A 172 -8.50 2.51 -0.87
C ASN A 172 -9.94 3.03 -1.00
N ASP A 173 -10.18 3.78 -2.05
CA ASP A 173 -11.51 4.07 -2.57
C ASP A 173 -12.07 2.84 -3.30
N ALA A 174 -13.39 2.78 -3.49
CA ALA A 174 -13.99 1.72 -4.29
C ALA A 174 -13.43 1.79 -5.73
N LYS A 175 -12.94 0.66 -6.23
CA LYS A 175 -12.42 0.51 -7.59
C LYS A 175 -13.22 -0.57 -8.31
N SER A 176 -13.50 -0.37 -9.58
CA SER A 176 -14.18 -1.37 -10.39
C SER A 176 -13.69 -1.34 -11.83
N ARG A 177 -13.78 -2.50 -12.49
CA ARG A 177 -13.49 -2.63 -13.91
C ARG A 177 -14.40 -3.67 -14.54
N TYR A 178 -14.81 -3.38 -15.77
CA TYR A 178 -15.61 -4.27 -16.58
C TYR A 178 -14.72 -5.25 -17.35
N PHE A 179 -15.09 -6.53 -17.33
CA PHE A 179 -14.41 -7.61 -18.03
C PHE A 179 -15.42 -8.42 -18.82
N THR A 180 -15.05 -8.87 -20.00
CA THR A 180 -15.83 -9.85 -20.77
C THR A 180 -15.23 -11.24 -20.58
N LYS A 181 -16.09 -12.25 -20.47
CA LYS A 181 -15.65 -13.66 -20.50
C LYS A 181 -14.81 -13.89 -21.76
N ASN A 182 -13.73 -14.66 -21.68
CA ASN A 182 -12.84 -14.90 -22.83
C ASN A 182 -12.54 -16.38 -23.09
N ASN A 183 -13.20 -17.28 -22.36
CA ASN A 183 -13.06 -18.73 -22.49
C ASN A 183 -14.38 -19.39 -22.95
N CYS A 184 -15.09 -18.73 -23.88
CA CYS A 184 -16.30 -19.30 -24.48
C CYS A 184 -15.94 -20.46 -25.43
N PRO A 185 -16.76 -21.53 -25.48
CA PRO A 185 -16.53 -22.65 -26.40
C PRO A 185 -16.63 -22.20 -27.86
N PRO A 186 -15.97 -22.92 -28.80
CA PRO A 186 -16.05 -22.63 -30.22
C PRO A 186 -17.50 -22.52 -30.70
N GLY A 187 -17.82 -21.47 -31.49
CA GLY A 187 -19.18 -21.19 -31.95
C GLY A 187 -20.00 -20.27 -31.04
N SER A 188 -19.46 -19.86 -29.89
CA SER A 188 -20.13 -18.93 -28.98
C SER A 188 -19.26 -17.72 -28.64
N GLU A 189 -19.92 -16.61 -28.31
CA GLU A 189 -19.27 -15.37 -27.89
C GLU A 189 -19.80 -14.92 -26.51
N PRO A 190 -19.10 -14.01 -25.81
CA PRO A 190 -19.54 -13.50 -24.53
C PRO A 190 -20.88 -12.75 -24.66
N SER A 191 -21.90 -13.18 -23.93
CA SER A 191 -23.23 -12.58 -23.96
C SER A 191 -23.34 -11.36 -23.03
N THR A 192 -22.69 -11.45 -21.87
CA THR A 192 -22.70 -10.41 -20.84
C THR A 192 -21.30 -10.29 -20.26
N GLY A 193 -20.87 -9.05 -19.99
CA GLY A 193 -19.67 -8.81 -19.21
C GLY A 193 -19.98 -8.67 -17.73
N TYR A 194 -18.91 -8.74 -16.95
CA TYR A 194 -18.90 -8.81 -15.50
C TYR A 194 -18.08 -7.66 -14.93
N THR A 195 -18.67 -6.89 -14.02
CA THR A 195 -17.97 -5.81 -13.31
C THR A 195 -17.39 -6.35 -12.01
N TYR A 196 -16.06 -6.49 -11.95
CA TYR A 196 -15.38 -6.81 -10.70
C TYR A 196 -15.16 -5.52 -9.90
N THR A 197 -15.58 -5.51 -8.64
CA THR A 197 -15.51 -4.34 -7.76
C THR A 197 -14.75 -4.71 -6.48
N VAL A 198 -13.70 -3.95 -6.19
CA VAL A 198 -13.05 -3.91 -4.88
C VAL A 198 -13.67 -2.76 -4.11
N LEU A 199 -14.35 -3.07 -3.00
CA LEU A 199 -15.02 -2.07 -2.18
C LEU A 199 -13.99 -1.12 -1.53
N ALA A 200 -14.45 0.06 -1.13
CA ALA A 200 -13.63 0.96 -0.33
C ALA A 200 -13.22 0.27 0.98
N LEU A 201 -12.09 0.67 1.55
CA LEU A 201 -11.55 0.15 2.82
C LEU A 201 -11.07 -1.31 2.79
N THR A 202 -11.06 -1.98 1.64
CA THR A 202 -10.55 -3.36 1.49
C THR A 202 -9.03 -3.44 1.71
N TYR A 203 -8.29 -2.45 1.22
CA TYR A 203 -6.85 -2.34 1.27
C TYR A 203 -6.41 -1.08 2.03
N SER A 204 -5.32 -1.20 2.78
CA SER A 204 -4.68 -0.08 3.47
C SER A 204 -3.22 0.11 3.09
N SER A 205 -2.70 1.30 3.37
CA SER A 205 -1.32 1.68 3.16
C SER A 205 -0.84 2.65 4.23
N THR A 206 0.40 2.50 4.67
CA THR A 206 1.12 3.49 5.49
C THR A 206 1.91 4.48 4.64
N ILE A 207 1.90 4.33 3.31
CA ILE A 207 2.67 5.13 2.35
C ILE A 207 1.82 6.29 1.82
N SER A 208 0.70 6.00 1.17
CA SER A 208 -0.19 7.03 0.60
C SER A 208 -1.56 6.48 0.19
N GLN A 209 -2.51 7.38 -0.08
CA GLN A 209 -3.79 7.05 -0.70
C GLN A 209 -3.61 6.40 -2.09
N ALA A 210 -2.65 6.88 -2.87
CA ALA A 210 -2.36 6.34 -4.20
C ALA A 210 -1.86 4.89 -4.13
N ASP A 211 -1.03 4.55 -3.14
CA ASP A 211 -0.56 3.19 -2.91
C ASP A 211 -1.71 2.25 -2.50
N ALA A 212 -2.60 2.69 -1.59
CA ALA A 212 -3.78 1.92 -1.22
C ALA A 212 -4.70 1.67 -2.43
N ASN A 213 -4.92 2.70 -3.26
CA ASN A 213 -5.69 2.60 -4.50
C ASN A 213 -5.01 1.69 -5.53
N GLN A 214 -3.68 1.72 -5.64
CA GLN A 214 -2.94 0.84 -6.55
C GLN A 214 -3.06 -0.64 -6.15
N LYS A 215 -3.10 -0.95 -4.85
CA LYS A 215 -3.36 -2.32 -4.36
C LYS A 215 -4.73 -2.83 -4.81
N ALA A 216 -5.77 -1.99 -4.71
CA ALA A 216 -7.11 -2.31 -5.20
C ALA A 216 -7.15 -2.51 -6.73
N GLU A 217 -6.45 -1.67 -7.50
CA GLU A 217 -6.33 -1.85 -8.96
C GLU A 217 -5.57 -3.12 -9.34
N ASN A 218 -4.51 -3.45 -8.60
CA ASN A 218 -3.74 -4.68 -8.83
C ASN A 218 -4.58 -5.93 -8.58
N ASP A 219 -5.43 -5.93 -7.54
CA ASP A 219 -6.40 -6.99 -7.29
C ASP A 219 -7.36 -7.15 -8.49
N ILE A 220 -7.94 -6.05 -8.96
CA ILE A 220 -8.82 -6.04 -10.13
C ILE A 220 -8.10 -6.62 -11.37
N LEU A 221 -6.85 -6.23 -11.60
CA LEU A 221 -6.04 -6.73 -12.72
C LEU A 221 -5.72 -8.22 -12.60
N LEU A 222 -5.46 -8.71 -11.38
CA LEU A 222 -5.08 -10.08 -11.12
C LEU A 222 -6.28 -11.04 -11.14
N ASN A 223 -7.42 -10.61 -10.60
CA ASN A 223 -8.57 -11.47 -10.33
C ASN A 223 -9.76 -11.22 -11.27
N GLY A 224 -9.86 -10.03 -11.88
CA GLY A 224 -11.06 -9.61 -12.62
C GLY A 224 -11.42 -10.51 -13.79
N GLN A 225 -10.45 -10.93 -14.61
CA GLN A 225 -10.72 -11.82 -15.74
C GLN A 225 -11.16 -13.22 -15.29
N ASN A 226 -10.58 -13.75 -14.21
CA ASN A 226 -10.97 -15.05 -13.66
C ASN A 226 -12.42 -15.03 -13.18
N GLN A 227 -12.82 -13.96 -12.48
CA GLN A 227 -14.20 -13.78 -12.02
C GLN A 227 -15.17 -13.61 -13.20
N ALA A 228 -14.78 -12.88 -14.24
CA ALA A 228 -15.57 -12.77 -15.46
C ALA A 228 -15.76 -14.12 -16.18
N ASN A 229 -14.74 -14.97 -16.17
CA ASN A 229 -14.83 -16.31 -16.75
C ASN A 229 -15.71 -17.25 -15.93
N LEU A 230 -15.72 -17.11 -14.59
CA LEU A 230 -16.58 -17.89 -13.70
C LEU A 230 -18.05 -17.48 -13.78
N HIS A 231 -18.33 -16.18 -13.83
CA HIS A 231 -19.69 -15.64 -13.71
C HIS A 231 -20.32 -15.18 -15.03
N GLY A 232 -19.53 -14.93 -16.08
CA GLY A 232 -20.03 -14.52 -17.38
C GLY A 232 -20.70 -15.67 -18.16
N THR A 233 -21.62 -15.31 -19.04
CA THR A 233 -22.33 -16.25 -19.93
C THR A 233 -21.84 -16.14 -21.37
N CYS A 234 -21.91 -17.25 -22.10
CA CYS A 234 -21.67 -17.28 -23.54
C CYS A 234 -23.02 -17.41 -24.26
N ALA A 235 -23.23 -16.60 -25.30
CA ALA A 235 -24.33 -16.76 -26.24
C ALA A 235 -23.81 -17.53 -27.44
N ASP A 236 -24.54 -18.58 -27.79
CA ASP A 236 -24.36 -19.30 -29.05
C ASP A 236 -24.87 -18.39 -30.17
N PHE A 237 -23.97 -17.85 -30.98
CA PHE A 237 -24.36 -17.25 -32.25
C PHE A 237 -24.53 -18.40 -33.22
N GLY A 238 -25.71 -19.01 -33.13
CA GLY A 238 -26.07 -20.28 -33.75
C GLY A 238 -25.18 -20.66 -34.92
N HIS A 239 -24.44 -21.74 -34.73
CA HIS A 239 -23.83 -22.51 -35.81
C HIS A 239 -24.77 -22.49 -37.02
N ILE A 240 -24.25 -22.25 -38.23
CA ILE A 240 -24.94 -22.70 -39.44
C ILE A 240 -24.97 -24.22 -39.32
N LYS A 241 -26.00 -24.78 -38.72
CA LYS A 241 -26.28 -26.21 -38.86
C LYS A 241 -26.63 -26.38 -40.34
N PRO A 242 -25.87 -27.14 -41.15
CA PRO A 242 -26.49 -27.70 -42.34
C PRO A 242 -27.74 -28.41 -41.82
N LEU A 243 -28.91 -28.02 -42.33
CA LEU A 243 -30.13 -28.79 -42.09
C LEU A 243 -29.76 -30.23 -42.38
N SER A 244 -29.88 -31.10 -41.38
CA SER A 244 -29.87 -32.54 -41.57
C SER A 244 -30.77 -32.85 -42.76
N GLY A 245 -30.14 -33.12 -43.89
CA GLY A 245 -30.73 -33.06 -45.21
C GLY A 245 -29.63 -33.47 -46.16
N SER A 246 -29.65 -34.77 -46.46
CA SER A 246 -28.79 -35.46 -47.42
C SER A 246 -28.26 -34.53 -48.52
N MET A 247 -26.93 -34.43 -48.65
CA MET A 247 -26.35 -34.06 -49.93
C MET A 247 -26.44 -35.31 -50.80
N ASP A 248 -27.54 -35.46 -51.54
CA ASP A 248 -27.66 -36.56 -52.51
C ASP A 248 -26.77 -36.25 -53.71
N ILE A 249 -25.64 -36.96 -53.79
CA ILE A 249 -24.75 -36.96 -54.95
C ILE A 249 -25.30 -38.01 -55.90
N ASN A 250 -25.91 -37.59 -57.00
CA ASN A 250 -26.35 -38.49 -58.06
C ASN A 250 -25.19 -38.82 -59.02
N TRP A 251 -25.33 -39.91 -59.81
CA TRP A 251 -24.34 -40.61 -60.66
C TRP A 251 -23.47 -39.75 -61.61
N TYR A 252 -23.66 -38.43 -61.64
CA TYR A 252 -22.92 -37.49 -62.47
C TYR A 252 -22.21 -36.36 -61.68
N ASP A 253 -21.91 -36.57 -60.39
CA ASP A 253 -21.11 -35.66 -59.54
C ASP A 253 -21.65 -34.21 -59.46
N TYR A 254 -22.98 -34.05 -59.32
CA TYR A 254 -23.61 -32.73 -59.16
C TYR A 254 -24.01 -32.47 -57.69
N ILE A 255 -23.60 -31.31 -57.15
CA ILE A 255 -24.23 -30.75 -55.95
C ILE A 255 -25.49 -30.04 -56.42
N THR A 256 -26.65 -30.60 -56.10
CA THR A 256 -27.93 -30.11 -56.65
C THR A 256 -28.69 -29.19 -55.68
N ASP A 257 -28.50 -29.36 -54.36
CA ASP A 257 -29.19 -28.59 -53.33
C ASP A 257 -28.24 -28.18 -52.18
N VAL A 258 -28.02 -26.86 -52.01
CA VAL A 258 -27.43 -26.30 -50.79
C VAL A 258 -28.51 -25.52 -50.05
N LYS A 259 -28.93 -26.00 -48.88
CA LYS A 259 -29.94 -25.36 -48.03
C LYS A 259 -29.27 -24.72 -46.82
N TRP A 260 -29.52 -23.44 -46.59
CA TRP A 260 -29.15 -22.75 -45.36
C TRP A 260 -30.40 -22.12 -44.76
N ASN A 261 -30.55 -22.21 -43.44
CA ASN A 261 -31.61 -21.53 -42.72
C ASN A 261 -30.96 -20.55 -41.75
N THR A 262 -30.72 -19.32 -42.21
CA THR A 262 -30.32 -18.23 -41.32
C THR A 262 -31.14 -16.99 -41.65
N THR A 263 -31.62 -16.29 -40.63
CA THR A 263 -32.25 -14.98 -40.76
C THR A 263 -31.26 -13.91 -41.22
N SER A 264 -29.95 -14.16 -41.08
CA SER A 264 -28.86 -13.27 -41.46
C SER A 264 -28.62 -13.16 -42.97
N PHE A 265 -29.16 -14.09 -43.77
CA PHE A 265 -28.93 -14.16 -45.23
C PHE A 265 -30.20 -14.17 -46.08
N GLN A 266 -31.38 -13.93 -45.49
CA GLN A 266 -32.63 -13.82 -46.26
C GLN A 266 -32.59 -12.58 -47.16
N GLY A 267 -32.59 -12.78 -48.49
CA GLY A 267 -32.70 -11.69 -49.46
C GLY A 267 -31.40 -10.95 -49.81
N ASN A 268 -30.24 -11.37 -49.32
CA ASN A 268 -28.96 -10.70 -49.59
C ASN A 268 -28.23 -11.33 -50.80
N ASN A 269 -27.52 -10.50 -51.57
CA ASN A 269 -26.56 -10.99 -52.55
C ASN A 269 -25.46 -11.74 -51.78
N VAL A 270 -25.19 -12.99 -52.13
CA VAL A 270 -24.20 -13.82 -51.43
C VAL A 270 -23.17 -14.39 -52.39
N LYS A 271 -21.96 -14.58 -51.90
CA LYS A 271 -20.87 -15.30 -52.53
C LYS A 271 -20.62 -16.59 -51.75
N ILE A 272 -20.57 -17.72 -52.45
CA ILE A 272 -20.35 -19.04 -51.86
C ILE A 272 -18.97 -19.55 -52.29
N GLU A 273 -18.15 -19.95 -51.33
CA GLU A 273 -16.79 -20.41 -51.56
C GLU A 273 -16.61 -21.80 -50.93
N PHE A 274 -16.09 -22.76 -51.70
CA PHE A 274 -15.77 -24.10 -51.23
C PHE A 274 -14.29 -24.16 -50.87
N TYR A 275 -13.99 -24.65 -49.68
CA TYR A 275 -12.64 -24.81 -49.16
C TYR A 275 -12.33 -26.26 -48.82
N SER A 276 -11.05 -26.61 -48.87
CA SER A 276 -10.52 -27.79 -48.19
C SER A 276 -10.85 -27.76 -46.69
N SER A 277 -10.90 -28.92 -46.03
CA SER A 277 -11.24 -29.03 -44.61
C SER A 277 -10.35 -28.20 -43.67
N ASP A 278 -9.11 -27.94 -44.08
CA ASP A 278 -8.12 -27.10 -43.39
C ASP A 278 -8.30 -25.58 -43.63
N GLN A 279 -9.28 -25.17 -44.44
CA GLN A 279 -9.57 -23.78 -44.82
C GLN A 279 -8.46 -23.06 -45.59
N GLN A 280 -7.42 -23.77 -46.05
CA GLN A 280 -6.25 -23.14 -46.68
C GLN A 280 -6.38 -22.98 -48.19
N SER A 281 -7.13 -23.87 -48.85
CA SER A 281 -7.26 -23.88 -50.30
C SER A 281 -8.69 -23.59 -50.72
N LEU A 282 -8.90 -22.47 -51.40
CA LEU A 282 -10.14 -22.23 -52.13
C LEU A 282 -10.21 -23.24 -53.28
N ILE A 283 -11.16 -24.14 -53.18
CA ILE A 283 -11.44 -25.14 -54.22
C ILE A 283 -12.21 -24.47 -55.36
N ARG A 284 -13.24 -23.69 -55.02
CA ARG A 284 -14.11 -23.04 -56.02
C ARG A 284 -14.92 -21.91 -55.42
N GLU A 285 -15.16 -20.88 -56.21
CA GLU A 285 -16.12 -19.81 -55.93
C GLU A 285 -17.37 -19.98 -56.80
N VAL A 286 -18.55 -19.75 -56.21
CA VAL A 286 -19.86 -19.76 -56.86
C VAL A 286 -20.60 -18.49 -56.47
N VAL A 287 -20.99 -17.71 -57.47
CA VAL A 287 -21.86 -16.54 -57.30
C VAL A 287 -23.24 -16.92 -57.85
N PRO A 288 -24.28 -17.05 -57.00
CA PRO A 288 -25.63 -17.38 -57.45
C PRO A 288 -26.19 -16.26 -58.33
N SER A 289 -26.90 -16.62 -59.40
CA SER A 289 -27.46 -15.65 -60.35
C SER A 289 -28.87 -15.14 -59.98
N THR A 290 -29.46 -15.59 -58.87
CA THR A 290 -30.86 -15.24 -58.51
C THR A 290 -31.02 -14.86 -57.03
N PRO A 291 -32.04 -14.01 -56.69
CA PRO A 291 -32.23 -13.52 -55.33
C PRO A 291 -32.66 -14.65 -54.39
N ASN A 292 -31.81 -14.95 -53.41
CA ASN A 292 -31.97 -16.09 -52.51
C ASN A 292 -33.02 -15.82 -51.43
N THR A 293 -34.18 -16.46 -51.53
CA THR A 293 -35.18 -16.58 -50.45
C THR A 293 -34.79 -17.64 -49.41
N GLY A 294 -33.48 -17.90 -49.23
CA GLY A 294 -32.98 -18.99 -48.38
C GLY A 294 -33.00 -20.37 -49.06
N LEU A 295 -33.17 -20.42 -50.38
CA LEU A 295 -33.12 -21.64 -51.19
C LEU A 295 -32.37 -21.36 -52.49
N LEU A 296 -31.15 -21.88 -52.62
CA LEU A 296 -30.50 -22.04 -53.92
C LEU A 296 -31.18 -23.21 -54.63
N LYS A 297 -32.20 -22.92 -55.42
CA LYS A 297 -32.78 -23.92 -56.34
C LYS A 297 -32.13 -23.77 -57.70
N GLN A 298 -31.46 -24.84 -58.12
CA GLN A 298 -30.88 -25.03 -59.45
C GLN A 298 -29.86 -23.97 -59.86
N THR A 299 -28.60 -24.23 -59.54
CA THR A 299 -27.53 -23.98 -60.50
C THR A 299 -26.92 -25.35 -60.80
N LEU A 300 -27.09 -25.86 -62.02
CA LEU A 300 -26.35 -27.04 -62.47
C LEU A 300 -24.86 -26.68 -62.43
N VAL A 301 -24.16 -27.08 -61.38
CA VAL A 301 -22.71 -26.94 -61.31
C VAL A 301 -22.10 -28.29 -61.67
N ALA A 302 -21.74 -28.45 -62.95
CA ALA A 302 -20.91 -29.57 -63.38
C ALA A 302 -19.52 -29.41 -62.77
N LEU A 303 -19.23 -30.18 -61.73
CA LEU A 303 -17.88 -30.32 -61.24
C LEU A 303 -17.18 -31.36 -62.12
N LYS A 304 -16.56 -30.94 -63.24
CA LYS A 304 -15.59 -31.80 -63.92
C LYS A 304 -14.33 -31.88 -63.05
N TRP A 305 -14.23 -32.93 -62.24
CA TRP A 305 -13.00 -33.27 -61.54
C TRP A 305 -12.11 -34.09 -62.49
N THR A 306 -11.15 -33.43 -63.14
CA THR A 306 -10.12 -34.13 -63.91
C THR A 306 -9.11 -34.73 -62.94
N ASN A 307 -9.44 -35.89 -62.35
CA ASN A 307 -8.48 -36.88 -61.89
C ASN A 307 -9.22 -38.20 -61.60
N GLU A 308 -9.29 -39.06 -62.61
CA GLU A 308 -9.95 -40.38 -62.58
C GLU A 308 -9.24 -41.43 -61.71
N SER A 309 -8.32 -41.06 -60.80
CA SER A 309 -7.41 -42.04 -60.21
C SER A 309 -7.40 -42.16 -58.69
N THR A 310 -8.33 -41.54 -57.97
CA THR A 310 -8.30 -41.64 -56.50
C THR A 310 -9.69 -41.52 -55.89
N ASN A 311 -10.15 -42.61 -55.28
CA ASN A 311 -11.26 -42.67 -54.32
C ASN A 311 -11.02 -41.73 -53.13
N PHE A 312 -11.17 -40.42 -53.31
CA PHE A 312 -11.00 -39.44 -52.24
C PHE A 312 -12.32 -39.24 -51.47
N LYS A 313 -12.32 -39.72 -50.22
CA LYS A 313 -13.16 -39.19 -49.15
C LYS A 313 -12.57 -37.84 -48.73
N SER A 314 -12.84 -36.75 -49.44
CA SER A 314 -12.35 -35.43 -49.03
C SER A 314 -13.38 -34.71 -48.17
N GLU A 315 -12.99 -34.36 -46.96
CA GLU A 315 -13.68 -33.43 -46.09
C GLU A 315 -13.60 -32.00 -46.67
N GLY A 316 -14.72 -31.29 -46.70
CA GLY A 316 -14.79 -29.91 -47.22
C GLY A 316 -15.51 -28.97 -46.26
N ARG A 317 -15.33 -27.67 -46.46
CA ARG A 317 -16.10 -26.60 -45.79
C ARG A 317 -16.65 -25.62 -46.80
N LEU A 318 -17.80 -25.04 -46.49
CA LEU A 318 -18.45 -24.02 -47.30
C LEU A 318 -18.39 -22.70 -46.56
N LYS A 319 -18.03 -21.62 -47.26
CA LYS A 319 -18.05 -20.25 -46.75
C LYS A 319 -19.11 -19.47 -47.50
N ILE A 320 -20.01 -18.82 -46.77
CA ILE A 320 -21.01 -17.91 -47.32
C ILE A 320 -20.63 -16.50 -46.90
N THR A 321 -20.51 -15.60 -47.86
CA THR A 321 -20.21 -14.18 -47.65
C THR A 321 -21.37 -13.33 -48.18
N SER A 322 -21.93 -12.44 -47.38
CA SER A 322 -22.83 -11.40 -47.88
C SER A 322 -22.02 -10.40 -48.69
N ILE A 323 -22.40 -10.18 -49.95
CA ILE A 323 -21.75 -9.21 -50.83
C ILE A 323 -22.04 -7.79 -50.33
N ASP A 324 -23.25 -7.55 -49.83
CA ASP A 324 -23.71 -6.22 -49.41
C ASP A 324 -23.07 -5.75 -48.10
N THR A 325 -22.79 -6.68 -47.17
CA THR A 325 -22.25 -6.38 -45.83
C THR A 325 -20.81 -6.84 -45.61
N GLY A 326 -20.28 -7.71 -46.47
CA GLY A 326 -18.97 -8.34 -46.31
C GLY A 326 -18.88 -9.41 -45.23
N VAL A 327 -19.96 -9.66 -44.48
CA VAL A 327 -19.99 -10.65 -43.38
C VAL A 327 -19.91 -12.05 -43.94
N SER A 328 -19.04 -12.89 -43.39
CA SER A 328 -18.86 -14.28 -43.83
C SER A 328 -18.94 -15.30 -42.70
N TYR A 329 -19.49 -16.49 -43.00
CA TYR A 329 -19.53 -17.62 -42.09
C TYR A 329 -19.09 -18.90 -42.79
N PHE A 330 -18.42 -19.79 -42.05
CA PHE A 330 -18.08 -21.14 -42.51
C PHE A 330 -19.09 -22.16 -41.99
N SER A 331 -19.34 -23.21 -42.78
CA SER A 331 -20.05 -24.42 -42.36
C SER A 331 -19.18 -25.32 -41.48
N GLU A 332 -19.82 -26.28 -40.83
CA GLU A 332 -19.12 -27.48 -40.34
C GLU A 332 -18.48 -28.27 -41.51
N ILE A 333 -17.59 -29.22 -41.15
CA ILE A 333 -16.99 -30.13 -42.12
C ILE A 333 -18.07 -31.07 -42.67
N PHE A 334 -18.13 -31.20 -43.99
CA PHE A 334 -18.97 -32.21 -44.66
C PHE A 334 -18.10 -33.19 -45.44
N TYR A 335 -18.61 -34.42 -45.56
CA TYR A 335 -17.98 -35.48 -46.36
C TYR A 335 -18.66 -35.55 -47.72
N LEU A 336 -17.85 -35.55 -48.78
CA LEU A 336 -18.32 -35.89 -50.13
C LEU A 336 -18.29 -37.41 -50.27
N ARG A 337 -19.45 -38.05 -50.45
CA ARG A 337 -19.55 -39.48 -50.80
C ARG A 337 -19.80 -39.63 -52.29
N GLN A 338 -18.98 -40.41 -52.98
CA GLN A 338 -19.44 -41.15 -54.15
C GLN A 338 -20.14 -42.40 -53.62
N ASP A 339 -21.42 -42.56 -53.96
CA ASP A 339 -22.14 -43.84 -53.81
C ASP A 339 -22.08 -44.61 -55.14
#